data_AF-A0A522EV85-F1
#
_entry.id   AF-A0A522EV85-F1
#
_cell.length_a   1.000
_cell.length_b   1.000
_cell.length_c   1.000
_cell.angle_alpha   90.00
_cell.angle_beta   90.00
_cell.angle_gamma   90.00
#
_symmetry.space_group_name_H-M   'P 1'
#
loop_
_entity.id
_entity.type
_entity.pdbx_description
1 polymer ?
#
loop_
_entity_poly.entity_id
_entity_poly.type
_entity_poly.pdbx_seq_one_letter_code
_entity_poly.pdbx_strand_id
1 'polypeptide(L)'
;MSGGANDGVDINDTVSYADLTAGVGVTVDLNITSSQNTGGAGSDTITNVENLIGSNYADTLKGTNSSNILGGLGGNDTIDGRGGSDVIIGGKGSDNLTGGSSSDTFVWQAGDDTGNPTDRITDFTVGGGNGDKLDLSDLLVDEHSDPVTLDAYLSFSSVNSNQDTQIAVDADGAGPSASQQLIILQGVQMASLGGTDQAAISTLIAANALLTSG
;
A
#
# COMPACT_ATOMS: atom_id res chain seq x y z
N MET A 1 4.64 4.94 25.45
CA MET A 1 5.76 5.53 24.71
C MET A 1 5.10 6.43 23.67
N SER A 2 5.34 7.74 23.69
CA SER A 2 4.73 8.65 22.71
C SER A 2 5.47 8.48 21.39
N GLY A 3 4.73 8.30 20.28
CA GLY A 3 5.32 8.41 18.95
C GLY A 3 6.01 9.76 18.83
N GLY A 4 7.34 9.76 18.73
CA GLY A 4 8.12 10.99 18.59
C GLY A 4 7.93 11.53 17.19
N ALA A 5 7.26 12.68 17.07
CA ALA A 5 7.38 13.53 15.89
C ALA A 5 8.79 14.15 15.91
N ASN A 6 9.52 14.05 14.80
CA ASN A 6 10.76 14.80 14.62
C ASN A 6 10.44 16.31 14.79
N ASP A 7 11.20 17.03 15.61
CA ASP A 7 10.75 18.27 16.24
C ASP A 7 11.52 19.52 15.78
N GLY A 8 11.90 19.61 14.51
CA GLY A 8 12.45 20.87 14.03
C GLY A 8 12.91 20.95 12.58
N VAL A 9 12.08 21.64 11.79
CA VAL A 9 12.31 22.35 10.51
C VAL A 9 12.40 21.56 9.20
N ASP A 10 12.22 20.25 9.19
CA ASP A 10 12.04 19.51 7.93
C ASP A 10 10.56 19.33 7.60
N ILE A 11 10.21 19.35 6.32
CA ILE A 11 8.82 19.20 5.81
C ILE A 11 8.31 17.75 5.84
N ASN A 12 8.98 16.85 6.57
CA ASN A 12 8.78 15.40 6.53
C ASN A 12 8.81 14.79 7.94
N ASP A 13 8.00 15.31 8.85
CA ASP A 13 7.92 14.80 10.22
C ASP A 13 7.12 13.49 10.25
N THR A 14 7.61 12.50 11.01
CA THR A 14 7.01 11.16 11.08
C THR A 14 6.68 10.81 12.52
N VAL A 15 5.45 10.35 12.76
CA VAL A 15 5.08 9.65 13.99
C VAL A 15 5.14 8.15 13.74
N SER A 16 5.78 7.41 14.64
CA SER A 16 5.93 5.97 14.52
C SER A 16 5.52 5.23 15.78
N TYR A 17 4.82 4.12 15.59
CA TYR A 17 4.41 3.17 16.62
C TYR A 17 5.06 1.78 16.43
N ALA A 18 6.14 1.70 15.64
CA ALA A 18 6.77 0.44 15.24
C ALA A 18 7.21 -0.44 16.43
N ASP A 19 7.65 0.21 17.52
CA ASP A 19 8.14 -0.45 18.74
C ASP A 19 7.02 -0.73 19.76
N LEU A 20 5.75 -0.62 19.38
CA LEU A 20 4.64 -0.86 20.29
C LEU A 20 4.62 -2.33 20.75
N THR A 21 4.60 -2.55 22.08
CA THR A 21 4.59 -3.88 22.69
C THR A 21 3.28 -4.20 23.42
N ALA A 22 2.23 -3.39 23.21
CA ALA A 22 0.98 -3.45 23.98
C ALA A 22 0.08 -4.65 23.63
N GLY A 23 0.39 -5.41 22.57
CA GLY A 23 -0.43 -6.55 22.11
C GLY A 23 -1.69 -6.16 21.34
N VAL A 24 -1.88 -4.88 21.05
CA VAL A 24 -2.98 -4.30 20.28
C VAL A 24 -2.45 -3.10 19.50
N GLY A 25 -2.99 -2.86 18.30
CA GLY A 25 -2.58 -1.77 17.44
C GLY A 25 -3.10 -0.40 17.87
N VAL A 26 -2.89 0.57 16.99
CA VAL A 26 -3.20 1.98 17.18
C VAL A 26 -4.34 2.46 16.29
N THR A 27 -5.03 3.50 16.75
CA THR A 27 -5.98 4.26 15.92
C THR A 27 -5.56 5.71 15.94
N VAL A 28 -5.05 6.21 14.83
CA VAL A 28 -4.40 7.52 14.75
C VAL A 28 -4.99 8.31 13.60
N ASP A 29 -5.33 9.56 13.87
CA ASP A 29 -5.84 10.51 12.90
C ASP A 29 -4.99 11.79 12.96
N LEU A 30 -4.21 12.05 11.90
CA LEU A 30 -3.32 13.22 11.84
C LEU A 30 -4.07 14.57 11.78
N ASN A 31 -5.37 14.57 11.45
CA ASN A 31 -6.19 15.79 11.53
C ASN A 31 -6.65 16.10 12.97
N ILE A 32 -6.52 15.17 13.91
CA ILE A 32 -6.84 15.41 15.33
C ILE A 32 -5.59 15.94 16.05
N THR A 33 -5.53 17.26 16.19
CA THR A 33 -4.42 17.98 16.83
C THR A 33 -4.55 18.12 18.34
N SER A 34 -5.71 17.75 18.90
CA SER A 34 -5.89 17.60 20.35
C SER A 34 -5.46 16.21 20.81
N SER A 35 -5.39 16.01 22.13
CA SER A 35 -5.22 14.67 22.71
C SER A 35 -6.27 13.70 22.14
N GLN A 36 -5.78 12.60 21.57
CA GLN A 36 -6.56 11.50 21.01
C GLN A 36 -6.22 10.20 21.73
N ASN A 37 -7.15 9.25 21.80
CA ASN A 37 -6.91 7.91 22.32
C ASN A 37 -6.40 7.04 21.18
N THR A 38 -5.10 6.74 21.19
CA THR A 38 -4.39 5.99 20.16
C THR A 38 -4.38 4.49 20.43
N GLY A 39 -5.23 3.99 21.33
CA GLY A 39 -5.38 2.55 21.57
C GLY A 39 -4.19 2.00 22.34
N GLY A 40 -3.40 1.10 21.72
CA GLY A 40 -2.26 0.46 22.36
C GLY A 40 -1.20 1.42 22.90
N ALA A 41 -1.10 2.63 22.33
CA ALA A 41 -0.20 3.68 22.79
C ALA A 41 -0.79 4.60 23.89
N GLY A 42 -2.08 4.47 24.21
CA GLY A 42 -2.75 5.26 25.23
C GLY A 42 -3.32 6.56 24.68
N SER A 43 -2.83 7.70 25.13
CA SER A 43 -3.27 9.00 24.60
C SER A 43 -2.11 9.86 24.19
N ASP A 44 -2.16 10.33 22.94
CA ASP A 44 -1.14 11.14 22.32
C ASP A 44 -1.73 12.47 21.84
N THR A 45 -0.90 13.51 21.80
CA THR A 45 -1.18 14.76 21.08
C THR A 45 -0.22 14.84 19.92
N ILE A 46 -0.74 14.80 18.70
CA ILE A 46 0.05 14.75 17.46
C ILE A 46 -0.23 16.03 16.67
N THR A 47 0.81 16.79 16.34
CA THR A 47 0.70 18.07 15.63
C THR A 47 1.91 18.28 14.74
N ASN A 48 1.71 18.88 13.56
CA ASN A 48 2.77 19.18 12.59
C ASN A 48 3.54 17.91 12.19
N VAL A 49 2.82 16.93 11.65
CA VAL A 49 3.35 15.63 11.24
C VAL A 49 2.76 15.28 9.89
N GLU A 50 3.62 14.87 8.96
CA GLU A 50 3.23 14.49 7.61
C GLU A 50 3.13 12.97 7.44
N ASN A 51 3.84 12.18 8.24
CA ASN A 51 3.95 10.75 8.02
C ASN A 51 3.55 9.96 9.26
N LEU A 52 3.00 8.77 9.04
CA LEU A 52 2.49 7.92 10.10
C LEU A 52 2.85 6.46 9.84
N ILE A 53 3.59 5.89 10.77
CA ILE A 53 3.93 4.47 10.79
C ILE A 53 3.19 3.83 11.97
N GLY A 54 2.43 2.79 11.66
CA GLY A 54 1.73 1.92 12.59
C GLY A 54 2.67 1.03 13.40
N SER A 55 2.18 -0.14 13.75
CA SER A 55 2.72 -1.11 14.67
C SER A 55 2.71 -2.51 14.04
N ASN A 56 3.21 -3.53 14.75
CA ASN A 56 3.11 -4.91 14.27
C ASN A 56 1.75 -5.57 14.61
N TYR A 57 0.71 -4.77 14.78
CA TYR A 57 -0.65 -5.21 15.08
C TYR A 57 -1.65 -4.49 14.18
N ALA A 58 -2.89 -4.99 14.13
CA ALA A 58 -3.97 -4.36 13.37
C ALA A 58 -4.22 -2.90 13.77
N ASP A 59 -3.94 -1.99 12.84
CA ASP A 59 -3.99 -0.54 13.01
C ASP A 59 -5.11 0.11 12.21
N THR A 60 -5.44 1.35 12.59
CA THR A 60 -6.26 2.27 11.80
C THR A 60 -5.53 3.59 11.69
N LEU A 61 -4.99 3.86 10.50
CA LEU A 61 -4.13 5.01 10.22
C LEU A 61 -4.84 5.96 9.27
N LYS A 62 -4.94 7.24 9.63
CA LYS A 62 -5.55 8.26 8.78
C LYS A 62 -4.62 9.45 8.59
N GLY A 63 -4.32 9.73 7.33
CA GLY A 63 -3.52 10.87 6.88
C GLY A 63 -4.27 12.20 7.00
N THR A 64 -3.92 13.13 6.14
CA THR A 64 -4.39 14.52 6.10
C THR A 64 -4.93 14.86 4.71
N ASN A 65 -5.12 16.13 4.37
CA ASN A 65 -5.40 16.53 2.97
C ASN A 65 -4.13 16.96 2.22
N SER A 66 -2.95 16.66 2.78
CA SER A 66 -1.63 16.89 2.18
C SER A 66 -0.97 15.53 1.95
N SER A 67 0.02 15.46 1.06
CA SER A 67 0.79 14.24 0.83
C SER A 67 1.35 13.65 2.13
N ASN A 68 1.07 12.37 2.35
CA ASN A 68 1.52 11.60 3.49
C ASN A 68 2.27 10.33 3.05
N ILE A 69 3.19 9.87 3.89
CA ILE A 69 3.71 8.50 3.84
C ILE A 69 3.07 7.72 4.99
N LEU A 70 2.30 6.69 4.66
CA LEU A 70 1.56 5.86 5.60
C LEU A 70 2.04 4.41 5.52
N GLY A 71 2.46 3.84 6.66
CA GLY A 71 2.95 2.46 6.74
C GLY A 71 2.27 1.67 7.84
N GLY A 72 1.60 0.57 7.52
CA GLY A 72 0.95 -0.31 8.51
C GLY A 72 1.93 -1.20 9.29
N LEU A 73 2.98 -1.68 8.62
CA LEU A 73 3.98 -2.66 9.09
C LEU A 73 3.45 -4.09 9.14
N GLY A 74 2.64 -4.46 10.12
CA GLY A 74 2.13 -5.81 10.18
C GLY A 74 0.86 -5.90 10.97
N GLY A 75 -0.02 -6.84 10.63
CA GLY A 75 -1.38 -6.86 11.15
C GLY A 75 -2.36 -6.78 10.00
N ASN A 76 -3.65 -6.62 10.30
CA ASN A 76 -4.63 -6.34 9.25
C ASN A 76 -5.04 -4.90 9.41
N ASP A 77 -4.50 -4.04 8.58
CA ASP A 77 -4.54 -2.60 8.76
C ASP A 77 -5.65 -1.95 7.95
N THR A 78 -6.08 -0.79 8.42
CA THR A 78 -6.98 0.10 7.66
C THR A 78 -6.28 1.44 7.51
N ILE A 79 -5.90 1.76 6.27
CA ILE A 79 -5.12 2.97 5.96
C ILE A 79 -5.93 3.86 5.02
N ASP A 80 -6.06 5.14 5.40
CA ASP A 80 -6.81 6.17 4.68
C ASP A 80 -5.94 7.42 4.47
N GLY A 81 -5.43 7.61 3.25
CA GLY A 81 -4.63 8.76 2.82
C GLY A 81 -5.43 10.07 2.80
N ARG A 82 -6.70 9.97 2.42
CA ARG A 82 -7.70 11.04 2.23
C ARG A 82 -7.41 11.95 1.03
N GLY A 83 -6.40 12.80 1.10
CA GLY A 83 -6.16 13.72 0.00
C GLY A 83 -4.73 14.20 -0.01
N GLY A 84 -4.28 14.59 -1.19
CA GLY A 84 -2.84 14.73 -1.44
C GLY A 84 -2.39 13.55 -2.29
N SER A 85 -1.14 13.58 -2.73
CA SER A 85 -0.54 12.41 -3.38
C SER A 85 0.20 11.60 -2.34
N ASP A 86 -0.37 10.46 -1.96
CA ASP A 86 0.08 9.66 -0.84
C ASP A 86 0.93 8.48 -1.27
N VAL A 87 1.81 8.04 -0.37
CA VAL A 87 2.53 6.77 -0.47
C VAL A 87 2.04 5.86 0.64
N ILE A 88 1.41 4.74 0.28
CA ILE A 88 0.77 3.82 1.20
C ILE A 88 1.42 2.46 1.12
N ILE A 89 1.94 1.98 2.25
CA ILE A 89 2.51 0.65 2.45
C ILE A 89 1.62 -0.07 3.47
N GLY A 90 0.90 -1.11 3.06
CA GLY A 90 0.13 -1.95 3.98
C GLY A 90 1.06 -2.66 4.96
N GLY A 91 2.03 -3.39 4.41
CA GLY A 91 2.92 -4.23 5.19
C GLY A 91 2.37 -5.65 5.22
N LYS A 92 2.62 -6.39 6.30
CA LYS A 92 2.22 -7.80 6.41
C LYS A 92 0.78 -7.93 6.81
N GLY A 93 0.01 -8.73 6.09
CA GLY A 93 -1.33 -9.14 6.48
C GLY A 93 -2.37 -8.73 5.46
N SER A 94 -3.63 -8.70 5.85
CA SER A 94 -4.72 -8.37 4.92
C SER A 94 -5.22 -6.96 5.17
N ASP A 95 -4.77 -6.04 4.34
CA ASP A 95 -4.98 -4.61 4.56
C ASP A 95 -6.11 -4.05 3.71
N ASN A 96 -6.75 -2.99 4.23
CA ASN A 96 -7.68 -2.15 3.49
C ASN A 96 -7.06 -0.78 3.28
N LEU A 97 -6.69 -0.50 2.04
CA LEU A 97 -5.93 0.69 1.65
C LEU A 97 -6.85 1.64 0.87
N THR A 98 -6.85 2.90 1.25
CA THR A 98 -7.65 3.96 0.61
C THR A 98 -6.71 5.13 0.35
N GLY A 99 -6.51 5.46 -0.92
CA GLY A 99 -5.65 6.60 -1.30
C GLY A 99 -6.38 7.92 -1.09
N GLY A 100 -7.64 7.96 -1.53
CA GLY A 100 -8.49 9.12 -1.46
C GLY A 100 -8.43 9.92 -2.75
N SER A 101 -8.08 11.19 -2.64
CA SER A 101 -8.11 12.14 -3.76
C SER A 101 -6.72 12.52 -4.23
N SER A 102 -6.55 12.58 -5.56
CA SER A 102 -5.29 12.82 -6.31
C SER A 102 -4.70 11.51 -6.81
N SER A 103 -3.40 11.49 -7.11
CA SER A 103 -2.71 10.31 -7.62
C SER A 103 -1.87 9.74 -6.48
N ASP A 104 -2.22 8.54 -6.06
CA ASP A 104 -1.58 7.85 -4.94
C ASP A 104 -0.69 6.71 -5.43
N THR A 105 0.26 6.30 -4.59
CA THR A 105 1.15 5.17 -4.86
C THR A 105 1.01 4.14 -3.75
N PHE A 106 0.53 2.96 -4.10
CA PHE A 106 0.46 1.80 -3.20
C PHE A 106 1.68 0.92 -3.42
N VAL A 107 2.44 0.65 -2.38
CA VAL A 107 3.77 0.01 -2.46
C VAL A 107 3.71 -1.36 -1.81
N TRP A 108 4.25 -2.37 -2.49
CA TRP A 108 4.50 -3.70 -1.93
C TRP A 108 6.01 -3.94 -1.82
N GLN A 109 6.45 -4.39 -0.63
CA GLN A 109 7.85 -4.72 -0.37
C GLN A 109 8.05 -6.23 -0.36
N ALA A 110 9.27 -6.68 -0.65
CA ALA A 110 9.61 -8.09 -0.63
C ALA A 110 9.43 -8.69 0.77
N GLY A 111 8.57 -9.69 0.87
CA GLY A 111 8.35 -10.44 2.11
C GLY A 111 7.32 -9.86 3.08
N ASP A 112 6.56 -8.83 2.68
CA ASP A 112 5.43 -8.34 3.46
C ASP A 112 4.36 -9.44 3.62
N ASP A 113 4.02 -10.11 2.53
CA ASP A 113 2.84 -10.99 2.49
C ASP A 113 3.20 -12.44 2.20
N THR A 114 4.23 -12.90 2.90
CA THR A 114 4.55 -14.33 2.97
C THR A 114 3.35 -15.10 3.55
N GLY A 115 2.74 -15.99 2.77
CA GLY A 115 1.58 -16.78 3.19
C GLY A 115 0.25 -16.39 2.54
N ASN A 116 0.28 -15.55 1.51
CA ASN A 116 -0.86 -15.14 0.68
C ASN A 116 -2.03 -14.48 1.44
N PRO A 117 -1.80 -13.54 2.37
CA PRO A 117 -2.86 -12.60 2.68
C PRO A 117 -3.18 -11.75 1.44
N THR A 118 -4.32 -11.08 1.49
CA THR A 118 -4.83 -10.30 0.35
C THR A 118 -5.10 -8.89 0.79
N ASP A 119 -4.46 -7.95 0.12
CA ASP A 119 -4.71 -6.52 0.27
C ASP A 119 -5.83 -6.05 -0.63
N ARG A 120 -6.51 -5.02 -0.18
CA ARG A 120 -7.64 -4.44 -0.89
C ARG A 120 -7.51 -2.93 -0.96
N ILE A 121 -7.29 -2.42 -2.16
CA ILE A 121 -7.41 -1.00 -2.45
C ILE A 121 -8.87 -0.69 -2.71
N THR A 122 -9.43 0.26 -1.96
CA THR A 122 -10.87 0.48 -1.91
C THR A 122 -11.38 1.52 -2.92
N ASP A 123 -10.50 2.35 -3.45
CA ASP A 123 -10.85 3.51 -4.30
C ASP A 123 -9.87 3.78 -5.45
N PHE A 124 -9.15 2.75 -5.91
CA PHE A 124 -8.12 2.89 -6.94
C PHE A 124 -8.65 3.59 -8.20
N THR A 125 -8.02 4.71 -8.55
CA THR A 125 -8.39 5.58 -9.67
C THR A 125 -7.50 5.32 -10.88
N VAL A 126 -8.09 4.79 -11.96
CA VAL A 126 -7.38 4.58 -13.24
C VAL A 126 -7.35 5.89 -14.04
N GLY A 127 -6.16 6.36 -14.45
CA GLY A 127 -6.11 7.68 -15.10
C GLY A 127 -4.78 8.18 -15.68
N GLY A 128 -3.83 7.31 -16.02
CA GLY A 128 -2.53 7.74 -16.55
C GLY A 128 -1.74 8.56 -15.52
N GLY A 129 -1.30 9.78 -15.87
CA GLY A 129 -0.48 10.64 -14.99
C GLY A 129 -1.18 11.26 -13.78
N ASN A 130 -2.51 11.15 -13.71
CA ASN A 130 -3.32 11.64 -12.56
C ASN A 130 -4.06 10.50 -11.86
N GLY A 131 -3.83 9.25 -12.25
CA GLY A 131 -4.42 8.08 -11.61
C GLY A 131 -3.37 7.33 -10.83
N ASP A 132 -3.85 6.54 -9.89
CA ASP A 132 -3.04 5.82 -8.91
C ASP A 132 -2.05 4.87 -9.58
N LYS A 133 -1.06 4.49 -8.77
CA LYS A 133 0.05 3.62 -9.16
C LYS A 133 0.23 2.50 -8.14
N LEU A 134 0.62 1.36 -8.66
CA LEU A 134 1.12 0.23 -7.87
C LEU A 134 2.65 0.23 -8.02
N ASP A 135 3.37 0.39 -6.93
CA ASP A 135 4.81 0.17 -6.91
C ASP A 135 5.08 -1.27 -6.48
N LEU A 136 5.48 -2.08 -7.46
CA LEU A 136 5.86 -3.48 -7.30
C LEU A 136 7.37 -3.67 -7.52
N SER A 137 8.15 -2.59 -7.50
CA SER A 137 9.57 -2.61 -7.87
C SER A 137 10.40 -3.59 -7.04
N ASP A 138 10.08 -3.74 -5.76
CA ASP A 138 10.77 -4.67 -4.85
C ASP A 138 10.32 -6.12 -5.03
N LEU A 139 9.15 -6.37 -5.62
CA LEU A 139 8.65 -7.71 -5.96
C LEU A 139 9.14 -8.19 -7.33
N LEU A 140 9.45 -7.27 -8.24
CA LEU A 140 9.85 -7.55 -9.62
C LEU A 140 11.38 -7.54 -9.80
N VAL A 141 12.12 -8.02 -8.79
CA VAL A 141 13.57 -8.23 -8.87
C VAL A 141 13.87 -9.58 -9.54
N ASP A 142 14.88 -9.61 -10.40
CA ASP A 142 15.23 -10.74 -11.27
C ASP A 142 15.88 -11.91 -10.51
N GLU A 143 15.18 -12.53 -9.57
CA GLU A 143 15.57 -13.85 -9.03
C GLU A 143 15.52 -14.94 -10.14
N HIS A 144 14.99 -14.60 -11.32
CA HIS A 144 14.85 -15.48 -12.47
C HIS A 144 16.08 -15.45 -13.35
N SER A 145 16.77 -16.58 -13.42
CA SER A 145 17.88 -16.82 -14.34
C SER A 145 17.50 -16.87 -15.83
N ASP A 146 16.29 -16.45 -16.22
CA ASP A 146 15.81 -16.37 -17.60
C ASP A 146 15.15 -15.00 -17.86
N PRO A 147 15.25 -14.44 -19.09
CA PRO A 147 14.54 -13.22 -19.45
C PRO A 147 13.04 -13.51 -19.58
N VAL A 148 12.26 -13.18 -18.56
CA VAL A 148 10.82 -13.39 -18.55
C VAL A 148 10.08 -12.06 -18.79
N THR A 149 9.05 -12.10 -19.64
CA THR A 149 8.17 -10.97 -19.95
C THR A 149 7.22 -10.66 -18.79
N LEU A 150 6.74 -9.41 -18.68
CA LEU A 150 5.89 -8.93 -17.55
C LEU A 150 4.59 -9.74 -17.37
N ASP A 151 4.10 -10.38 -18.43
CA ASP A 151 2.92 -11.26 -18.42
C ASP A 151 3.12 -12.59 -17.69
N ALA A 152 4.35 -12.96 -17.35
CA ALA A 152 4.61 -14.08 -16.45
C ALA A 152 4.55 -13.68 -14.97
N TYR A 153 4.78 -12.39 -14.66
CA TYR A 153 4.81 -11.88 -13.29
C TYR A 153 3.45 -11.38 -12.80
N LEU A 154 2.58 -10.90 -13.70
CA LEU A 154 1.29 -10.32 -13.32
C LEU A 154 0.14 -11.00 -14.07
N SER A 155 -0.83 -11.49 -13.32
CA SER A 155 -2.10 -11.97 -13.88
C SER A 155 -3.29 -11.21 -13.30
N PHE A 156 -4.27 -10.93 -14.16
CA PHE A 156 -5.47 -10.17 -13.82
C PHE A 156 -6.69 -11.07 -13.98
N SER A 157 -7.57 -11.07 -12.97
CA SER A 157 -8.84 -11.79 -13.04
C SER A 157 -9.97 -10.98 -12.42
N SER A 158 -11.18 -11.15 -12.95
CA SER A 158 -12.37 -10.60 -12.29
C SER A 158 -12.84 -11.60 -11.23
N VAL A 159 -13.07 -11.12 -10.01
CA VAL A 159 -13.37 -12.01 -8.86
C VAL A 159 -14.82 -11.98 -8.41
N ASN A 160 -15.63 -11.03 -8.88
CA ASN A 160 -17.04 -10.96 -8.53
C ASN A 160 -17.88 -10.14 -9.52
N SER A 161 -19.20 -10.16 -9.32
CA SER A 161 -20.16 -9.34 -10.07
C SER A 161 -20.07 -7.84 -9.78
N ASN A 162 -19.33 -7.43 -8.74
CA ASN A 162 -19.12 -6.02 -8.39
C ASN A 162 -17.98 -5.39 -9.21
N GLN A 163 -17.39 -6.18 -10.11
CA GLN A 163 -16.35 -5.76 -11.03
C GLN A 163 -15.01 -5.48 -10.37
N ASP A 164 -14.75 -6.09 -9.22
CA ASP A 164 -13.42 -6.05 -8.61
C ASP A 164 -12.43 -6.79 -9.51
N THR A 165 -11.22 -6.26 -9.59
CA THR A 165 -10.10 -6.90 -10.26
C THR A 165 -9.11 -7.44 -9.23
N GLN A 166 -8.79 -8.72 -9.33
CA GLN A 166 -7.66 -9.32 -8.63
C GLN A 166 -6.43 -9.28 -9.52
N ILE A 167 -5.32 -8.88 -8.91
CA ILE A 167 -3.98 -8.95 -9.46
C ILE A 167 -3.23 -10.00 -8.65
N ALA A 168 -2.70 -11.01 -9.31
CA ALA A 168 -1.76 -11.94 -8.70
C ALA A 168 -0.35 -11.64 -9.20
N VAL A 169 0.58 -11.41 -8.27
CA VAL A 169 2.01 -11.22 -8.56
C VAL A 169 2.75 -12.52 -8.30
N ASP A 170 3.33 -13.08 -9.36
CA ASP A 170 4.16 -14.28 -9.35
C ASP A 170 5.64 -13.87 -9.22
N ALA A 171 6.02 -13.37 -8.04
CA ALA A 171 7.35 -12.80 -7.80
C ALA A 171 8.48 -13.86 -7.88
N ASP A 172 8.19 -15.12 -7.54
CA ASP A 172 9.16 -16.23 -7.58
C ASP A 172 9.11 -17.05 -8.88
N GLY A 173 8.19 -16.71 -9.79
CA GLY A 173 7.93 -17.33 -11.11
C GLY A 173 7.94 -18.85 -11.10
N ALA A 174 7.59 -19.44 -9.94
CA ALA A 174 7.30 -20.85 -9.80
C ALA A 174 5.96 -21.21 -10.46
N GLY A 175 5.28 -20.23 -11.05
CA GLY A 175 3.98 -20.37 -11.66
C GLY A 175 2.85 -20.21 -10.64
N PRO A 176 1.58 -20.38 -11.06
CA PRO A 176 0.40 -19.94 -10.31
C PRO A 176 0.06 -20.73 -9.03
N SER A 177 0.99 -21.52 -8.49
CA SER A 177 0.70 -22.58 -7.51
C SER A 177 1.51 -22.54 -6.21
N ALA A 178 2.35 -21.54 -5.98
CA ALA A 178 2.88 -21.29 -4.63
C ALA A 178 3.16 -19.79 -4.44
N SER A 179 2.73 -19.22 -3.32
CA SER A 179 3.23 -17.92 -2.82
C SER A 179 2.95 -16.66 -3.66
N GLN A 180 1.81 -16.58 -4.35
CA GLN A 180 1.45 -15.35 -5.06
C GLN A 180 0.95 -14.26 -4.12
N GLN A 181 1.48 -13.04 -4.31
CA GLN A 181 0.92 -11.82 -3.74
C GLN A 181 -0.43 -11.54 -4.39
N LEU A 182 -1.48 -11.33 -3.60
CA LEU A 182 -2.82 -11.05 -4.12
C LEU A 182 -3.26 -9.65 -3.75
N ILE A 183 -3.65 -8.88 -4.77
CA ILE A 183 -4.14 -7.51 -4.61
C ILE A 183 -5.53 -7.43 -5.21
N ILE A 184 -6.48 -6.84 -4.49
CA ILE A 184 -7.84 -6.56 -4.98
C ILE A 184 -8.00 -5.06 -5.19
N LEU A 185 -8.32 -4.66 -6.42
CA LEU A 185 -8.81 -3.33 -6.74
C LEU A 185 -10.34 -3.35 -6.70
N GLN A 186 -10.91 -2.81 -5.63
CA GLN A 186 -12.35 -2.80 -5.44
C GLN A 186 -13.02 -1.85 -6.46
N GLY A 187 -14.08 -2.32 -7.13
CA GLY A 187 -14.88 -1.53 -8.05
C GLY A 187 -14.18 -1.17 -9.37
N VAL A 188 -12.93 -1.62 -9.59
CA VAL A 188 -12.16 -1.35 -10.79
C VAL A 188 -12.25 -2.51 -11.76
N GLN A 189 -12.91 -2.28 -12.90
CA GLN A 189 -13.06 -3.27 -13.97
C GLN A 189 -11.73 -3.54 -14.69
N MET A 190 -11.42 -4.81 -14.96
CA MET A 190 -10.25 -5.17 -15.79
C MET A 190 -10.22 -4.42 -17.14
N ALA A 191 -11.38 -4.18 -17.75
CA ALA A 191 -11.46 -3.44 -19.01
C ALA A 191 -10.96 -1.98 -18.87
N SER A 192 -11.13 -1.36 -17.71
CA SER A 192 -10.62 0.00 -17.44
C SER A 192 -9.09 0.01 -17.29
N LEU A 193 -8.49 -1.11 -16.91
CA LEU A 193 -7.05 -1.32 -16.81
C LEU A 193 -6.38 -1.65 -18.17
N GLY A 194 -7.16 -1.64 -19.27
CA GLY A 194 -6.70 -2.06 -20.59
C GLY A 194 -6.79 -3.58 -20.83
N GLY A 195 -7.49 -4.31 -19.98
CA GLY A 195 -7.67 -5.76 -20.10
C GLY A 195 -6.37 -6.51 -19.82
N THR A 196 -5.95 -7.34 -20.77
CA THR A 196 -4.67 -8.09 -20.71
C THR A 196 -3.56 -7.42 -21.52
N ASP A 197 -3.75 -6.16 -21.95
CA ASP A 197 -2.75 -5.42 -22.72
C ASP A 197 -1.60 -4.98 -21.81
N GLN A 198 -0.41 -5.55 -22.05
CA GLN A 198 0.80 -5.25 -21.29
C GLN A 198 1.18 -3.76 -21.32
N ALA A 199 0.88 -3.04 -22.42
CA ALA A 199 1.19 -1.62 -22.51
C ALA A 199 0.32 -0.82 -21.53
N ALA A 200 -0.95 -1.16 -21.38
CA ALA A 200 -1.84 -0.52 -20.43
C ALA A 200 -1.49 -0.88 -18.98
N ILE A 201 -1.16 -2.14 -18.72
CA ILE A 201 -0.70 -2.62 -17.40
C ILE A 201 0.56 -1.86 -16.96
N SER A 202 1.49 -1.61 -17.88
CA SER A 202 2.71 -0.86 -17.56
C SER A 202 2.45 0.57 -17.06
N THR A 203 1.32 1.17 -17.40
CA THR A 203 0.94 2.53 -16.94
C THR A 203 0.34 2.56 -15.53
N LEU A 204 -0.04 1.39 -15.00
CA LEU A 204 -0.51 1.21 -13.63
C LEU A 204 0.67 1.07 -12.66
N ILE A 205 1.82 0.69 -13.19
CA ILE A 205 3.01 0.44 -12.40
C ILE A 205 3.85 1.72 -12.28
N ALA A 206 4.37 2.00 -11.09
CA ALA A 206 5.29 3.13 -10.89
C ALA A 206 6.55 2.98 -11.77
N ALA A 207 7.05 4.09 -12.31
CA ALA A 207 8.09 4.11 -13.36
C ALA A 207 9.43 3.41 -12.99
N ASN A 208 9.66 3.13 -11.71
CA ASN A 208 10.86 2.47 -11.22
C ASN A 208 10.75 0.95 -11.09
N ALA A 209 9.59 0.35 -11.37
CA ALA A 209 9.42 -1.11 -11.29
C ALA A 209 9.72 -1.83 -12.62
N LEU A 210 10.27 -1.14 -13.63
CA LEU A 210 10.61 -1.80 -14.90
C LEU A 210 11.99 -2.46 -14.85
N LEU A 211 11.94 -3.79 -14.87
CA LEU A 211 12.88 -4.71 -15.50
C LEU A 211 13.60 -4.02 -16.67
N THR A 212 14.92 -3.87 -16.56
CA THR A 212 15.74 -3.47 -17.70
C THR A 212 15.62 -4.58 -18.75
N SER A 213 14.94 -4.29 -19.86
CA SER A 213 14.91 -5.18 -21.02
C SER A 213 16.34 -5.40 -21.54
N GLY A 214 16.80 -6.65 -21.45
CA GLY A 214 17.97 -7.16 -22.16
C GLY A 214 17.54 -8.00 -23.36
#